data_AF-A0A2V6APQ6-F1
#
_entry.id   AF-A0A2V6APQ6-F1
#
_cell.length_a   1.000
_cell.length_b   1.000
_cell.length_c   1.000
_cell.angle_alpha   90.00
_cell.angle_beta   90.00
_cell.angle_gamma   90.00
#
_symmetry.space_group_name_H-M   'P 1'
#
loop_
_entity.id
_entity.type
_entity.pdbx_description
1 polymer ?
#
loop_
_entity_poly.entity_id
_entity_poly.type
_entity_poly.pdbx_seq_one_letter_code
_entity_poly.pdbx_strand_id
1 'polypeptide(L)'
;MITAKSGQFQKVGECLYRYSSNGVYYARIKGRGKEIRPSLETTDRALAKRMLAQLRDTRRQIDPSRGKTTLGEICDRYLLTIQHHKPKTTVAPL
;
A
#
# COMPACT_ATOMS: atom_id res chain seq x y z
N MET A 1 28.75 18.23 -0.76
CA MET A 1 28.10 17.76 -2.00
C MET A 1 27.95 16.25 -1.91
N ILE A 2 26.73 15.70 -1.87
CA ILE A 2 26.53 14.23 -1.92
C ILE A 2 26.53 13.82 -3.39
N THR A 3 27.66 13.29 -3.86
CA THR A 3 27.80 12.77 -5.22
C THR A 3 26.93 11.52 -5.36
N ALA A 4 25.81 11.62 -6.06
CA ALA A 4 25.01 10.45 -6.42
C ALA A 4 25.82 9.57 -7.37
N LYS A 5 26.44 8.50 -6.86
CA LYS A 5 27.02 7.44 -7.69
C LYS A 5 25.91 6.89 -8.59
N SER A 6 26.12 6.96 -9.91
CA SER A 6 25.25 6.42 -10.95
C SER A 6 25.18 4.89 -10.84
N GLY A 7 24.28 4.41 -9.98
CA GLY A 7 23.98 2.99 -9.84
C GLY A 7 23.03 2.52 -10.95
N GLN A 8 23.09 1.24 -11.27
CA GLN A 8 22.16 0.58 -12.17
C GLN A 8 21.21 -0.31 -11.37
N PHE A 9 19.96 -0.40 -11.82
CA PHE A 9 18.98 -1.32 -11.24
C PHE A 9 19.12 -2.70 -11.88
N GLN A 10 19.60 -3.66 -11.11
CA GLN A 10 19.74 -5.05 -11.55
C GLN A 10 18.48 -5.83 -11.15
N LYS A 11 17.86 -6.52 -12.10
CA LYS A 11 16.74 -7.42 -11.80
C LYS A 11 17.27 -8.68 -11.12
N VAL A 12 16.82 -8.95 -9.89
CA VAL A 12 17.31 -10.05 -9.04
C VAL A 12 16.20 -11.03 -8.64
N GLY A 13 14.99 -10.77 -9.10
CA GLY A 13 13.82 -11.62 -8.95
C GLY A 13 12.62 -11.04 -9.68
N GLU A 14 11.49 -11.75 -9.58
CA GLU A 14 10.21 -11.22 -10.03
C GLU A 14 9.84 -9.99 -9.18
N CYS A 15 9.60 -8.85 -9.84
CA CYS A 15 9.27 -7.57 -9.18
C CYS A 15 10.31 -7.08 -8.15
N LEU A 16 11.52 -7.63 -8.15
CA LEU A 16 12.59 -7.32 -7.20
C LEU A 16 13.87 -6.90 -7.92
N TYR A 17 14.38 -5.73 -7.56
CA TYR A 17 15.55 -5.10 -8.15
C TYR A 17 16.56 -4.78 -7.05
N ARG A 18 17.85 -4.76 -7.39
CA ARG A 18 18.94 -4.33 -6.51
C ARG A 18 19.66 -3.16 -7.16
N TYR A 19 19.85 -2.08 -6.41
CA TYR A 19 20.58 -0.93 -6.90
C TYR A 19 22.09 -1.14 -6.68
N SER A 20 22.88 -1.08 -7.74
CA SER A 20 24.27 -1.53 -7.70
C SER A 20 25.18 -0.67 -6.81
N SER A 21 24.86 0.62 -6.61
CA SER A 21 25.75 1.54 -5.89
C SER A 21 25.62 1.49 -4.37
N ASN A 22 24.42 1.21 -3.82
CA ASN A 22 24.18 1.09 -2.38
C ASN A 22 23.77 -0.33 -1.94
N GLY A 23 23.52 -1.23 -2.89
CA GLY A 23 23.10 -2.60 -2.64
C GLY A 23 21.66 -2.74 -2.13
N VAL A 24 20.90 -1.65 -2.05
CA VAL A 24 19.53 -1.62 -1.53
C VAL A 24 18.57 -2.27 -2.52
N TYR A 25 17.62 -3.03 -2.00
CA TYR A 25 16.57 -3.64 -2.79
C TYR A 25 15.40 -2.68 -3.05
N TYR A 26 14.82 -2.80 -4.23
CA TYR A 26 13.68 -2.03 -4.71
C TYR A 26 12.61 -2.98 -5.24
N ALA A 27 11.35 -2.67 -4.95
CA ALA A 27 10.23 -3.34 -5.57
C ALA A 27 9.91 -2.68 -6.92
N ARG A 28 9.37 -3.43 -7.87
CA ARG A 28 8.76 -2.90 -9.09
C ARG A 28 7.37 -3.48 -9.22
N ILE A 29 6.35 -2.66 -8.94
CA ILE A 29 4.96 -3.12 -8.90
C ILE A 29 4.15 -2.26 -9.87
N LYS A 30 3.34 -2.90 -10.71
CA LYS A 30 2.36 -2.23 -11.56
C LYS A 30 0.96 -2.44 -10.98
N GLY A 31 0.21 -1.37 -10.80
CA GLY A 31 -1.17 -1.43 -10.33
C GLY A 31 -1.96 -0.22 -10.82
N ARG A 32 -3.18 -0.44 -11.31
CA ARG A 32 -4.11 0.60 -11.77
C ARG A 32 -3.49 1.56 -12.80
N GLY A 33 -2.78 1.00 -13.79
CA GLY A 33 -2.11 1.75 -14.84
C GLY A 33 -0.80 2.43 -14.46
N LYS A 34 -0.45 2.52 -13.16
CA LYS A 34 0.78 3.16 -12.69
C LYS A 34 1.82 2.13 -12.22
N GLU A 35 3.07 2.34 -12.63
CA GLU A 35 4.22 1.62 -12.08
C GLU A 35 4.84 2.43 -10.94
N ILE A 36 5.18 1.75 -9.85
CA ILE A 36 5.89 2.32 -8.70
C ILE A 36 7.13 1.51 -8.38
N ARG A 37 8.17 2.22 -7.94
CA ARG A 37 9.49 1.65 -7.61
C ARG A 37 9.96 2.03 -6.20
N PRO A 38 9.26 1.60 -5.14
CA PRO A 38 9.64 1.96 -3.78
C PRO A 38 10.91 1.20 -3.36
N SER A 39 11.73 1.89 -2.57
CA SER A 39 12.84 1.28 -1.84
C SER A 39 12.27 0.30 -0.80
N LEU A 40 12.93 -0.84 -0.63
CA LEU A 40 12.68 -1.77 0.47
C LEU A 40 13.66 -1.52 1.63
N GLU A 41 14.54 -0.52 1.50
CA GLU A 41 15.42 -0.02 2.57
C GLU A 41 16.30 -1.09 3.23
N THR A 42 16.52 -2.20 2.54
CA THR A 42 17.31 -3.32 3.04
C THR A 42 18.31 -3.77 1.98
N THR A 43 19.42 -4.35 2.44
CA THR A 43 20.46 -5.01 1.63
C THR A 43 20.44 -6.53 1.80
N ASP A 44 19.55 -7.07 2.64
CA ASP A 44 19.32 -8.51 2.77
C ASP A 44 18.23 -8.97 1.80
N ARG A 45 18.56 -9.99 1.00
CA ARG A 45 17.66 -10.58 0.01
C ARG A 45 16.44 -11.25 0.65
N ALA A 46 16.62 -11.93 1.78
CA ALA A 46 15.53 -12.66 2.43
C ALA A 46 14.52 -11.68 3.02
N LEU A 47 15.01 -10.65 3.72
CA LEU A 47 14.18 -9.56 4.21
C LEU A 47 13.47 -8.80 3.07
N ALA A 48 14.18 -8.49 1.98
CA ALA A 48 13.60 -7.83 0.82
C ALA A 48 12.43 -8.61 0.21
N LYS A 49 12.55 -9.94 0.10
CA LYS A 49 11.45 -10.80 -0.38
C LYS A 49 10.21 -10.72 0.53
N ARG A 50 10.41 -10.72 1.85
CA ARG A 50 9.31 -10.59 2.83
C ARG A 50 8.63 -9.23 2.73
N MET A 51 9.41 -8.15 2.66
CA MET A 51 8.87 -6.79 2.52
C MET A 51 8.12 -6.61 1.19
N LEU A 52 8.62 -7.21 0.10
CA LEU A 52 7.92 -7.21 -1.18
C LEU A 52 6.56 -7.92 -1.09
N ALA A 53 6.48 -9.06 -0.39
CA ALA A 53 5.22 -9.75 -0.18
C ALA A 53 4.24 -8.90 0.63
N GLN A 54 4.67 -8.34 1.77
CA GLN A 54 3.86 -7.44 2.59
C GLN A 54 3.36 -6.23 1.79
N LEU A 55 4.24 -5.61 0.99
CA LEU A 55 3.88 -4.46 0.15
C LEU A 55 2.80 -4.81 -0.88
N ARG A 56 2.84 -6.03 -1.45
CA ARG A 56 1.82 -6.53 -2.38
C ARG A 56 0.48 -6.74 -1.66
N ASP A 57 0.51 -7.33 -0.47
CA ASP A 57 -0.69 -7.62 0.31
C ASP A 57 -1.38 -6.34 0.78
N THR A 58 -0.62 -5.38 1.32
CA THR A 58 -1.15 -4.07 1.71
C THR A 58 -1.79 -3.36 0.51
N ARG A 59 -1.14 -3.39 -0.65
CA ARG A 59 -1.70 -2.79 -1.88
C ARG A 59 -2.95 -3.49 -2.39
N ARG A 60 -3.07 -4.81 -2.17
CA ARG A 60 -4.27 -5.58 -2.51
C ARG A 60 -5.44 -5.21 -1.60
N GLN A 61 -5.18 -4.97 -0.32
CA GLN A 61 -6.20 -4.62 0.67
C GLN A 61 -6.70 -3.17 0.55
N ILE A 62 -5.86 -2.26 0.06
CA ILE A 62 -6.27 -0.88 -0.17
C ILE A 62 -7.23 -0.83 -1.36
N ASP A 63 -8.46 -0.39 -1.12
CA ASP A 63 -9.39 0.05 -2.15
C ASP A 63 -9.42 1.60 -2.21
N PRO A 64 -8.67 2.24 -3.13
CA PRO A 64 -8.71 3.66 -3.44
C PRO A 64 -10.10 4.20 -3.78
N SER A 65 -11.06 3.37 -4.21
CA SER A 65 -12.43 3.85 -4.45
C SER A 65 -13.07 4.34 -3.15
N ARG A 66 -12.67 3.75 -2.01
CA ARG A 66 -13.15 4.12 -0.67
C ARG A 66 -12.45 5.34 -0.08
N GLY A 67 -11.37 5.82 -0.69
CA GLY A 67 -10.61 6.98 -0.20
C GLY A 67 -11.32 8.32 -0.38
N LYS A 68 -12.29 8.41 -1.31
CA LYS A 68 -13.10 9.61 -1.56
C LYS A 68 -14.48 9.54 -0.91
N THR A 69 -14.62 8.79 0.19
CA THR A 69 -15.91 8.73 0.90
C THR A 69 -16.10 10.02 1.69
N THR A 70 -17.25 10.67 1.57
CA THR A 70 -17.61 11.85 2.38
C THR A 70 -17.99 11.45 3.81
N LEU A 71 -18.01 12.39 4.74
CA LEU A 71 -18.48 12.13 6.11
C LEU A 71 -19.93 11.61 6.12
N GLY A 72 -20.80 12.16 5.28
CA GLY A 72 -22.19 11.71 5.14
C GLY A 72 -22.29 10.25 4.71
N GLU A 73 -21.56 9.86 3.66
CA GLU A 73 -21.52 8.47 3.18
C GLU A 73 -20.94 7.49 4.22
N ILE A 74 -20.06 7.96 5.11
CA ILE A 74 -19.57 7.16 6.25
C ILE A 74 -20.68 7.00 7.30
N CYS A 75 -21.40 8.07 7.64
CA CYS A 75 -22.53 8.04 8.57
C CYS A 75 -23.62 7.08 8.06
N ASP A 76 -23.99 7.16 6.78
CA ASP A 76 -24.99 6.28 6.17
C ASP A 76 -24.58 4.80 6.24
N ARG A 77 -23.31 4.51 5.95
CA ARG A 77 -22.75 3.16 6.08
C ARG A 77 -22.77 2.66 7.52
N TYR A 78 -22.49 3.54 8.48
CA TYR A 78 -22.55 3.20 9.90
C TYR A 78 -23.99 2.89 10.34
N LEU A 79 -24.98 3.68 9.89
CA LEU A 79 -26.38 3.42 10.16
C LEU A 79 -26.83 2.03 9.70
N LEU A 80 -26.37 1.57 8.52
CA LEU A 80 -26.62 0.20 8.04
C LEU A 80 -26.03 -0.89 8.95
N THR A 81 -24.91 -0.63 9.62
CA THR A 81 -24.33 -1.62 10.56
C THR A 81 -25.14 -1.74 11.84
N ILE A 82 -25.69 -0.62 12.34
CA ILE A 82 -26.41 -0.56 13.61
C ILE A 82 -27.91 -0.81 13.48
N GLN A 83 -28.44 -0.99 12.26
CA GLN A 83 -29.87 -1.22 11.99
C GLN A 83 -30.48 -2.40 12.77
N HIS A 84 -29.64 -3.36 13.19
CA HIS A 84 -30.05 -4.56 13.92
C HIS A 84 -30.27 -4.30 15.42
N HIS A 85 -29.86 -3.14 15.94
CA HIS A 85 -30.09 -2.76 17.33
C HIS A 85 -31.54 -2.31 17.53
N LYS A 86 -32.02 -2.42 18.78
CA LYS A 86 -33.38 -2.02 19.14
C LYS A 86 -33.64 -0.56 18.73
N PRO A 87 -34.84 -0.24 18.20
CA PRO A 87 -35.15 1.08 17.65
C PRO A 87 -34.97 2.24 18.64
N LYS A 88 -35.10 2.00 19.97
CA LYS A 88 -34.81 2.99 21.02
C LYS A 88 -33.35 3.48 21.02
N THR A 89 -32.44 2.70 20.44
CA THR A 89 -30.99 2.96 20.37
C THR A 89 -30.58 3.54 19.01
N THR A 90 -31.39 3.38 17.96
CA THR A 90 -31.04 3.71 16.58
C THR A 90 -31.62 5.02 16.06
N VAL A 91 -32.56 5.65 16.77
CA VAL A 91 -33.15 6.94 16.37
C VAL A 91 -32.46 8.11 17.06
N ALA A 92 -31.66 8.85 16.31
CA ALA A 92 -31.48 10.28 16.54
C ALA A 92 -32.42 10.98 15.54
N PRO A 93 -33.49 11.67 16.00
CA PRO A 93 -34.34 12.43 15.09
C PRO A 93 -33.50 13.59 14.53
N LEU A 94 -33.40 13.66 13.20
CA LEU A 94 -33.03 14.89 12.50
C LEU A 94 -34.24 15.84 12.47
#